data_AF-A0A7J2SQI0-F1
#
_entry.id   AF-A0A7J2SQI0-F1
#
_cell.length_a   1.000
_cell.length_b   1.000
_cell.length_c   1.000
_cell.angle_alpha   90.00
_cell.angle_beta   90.00
_cell.angle_gamma   90.00
#
_symmetry.space_group_name_H-M   'P 1'
#
loop_
_entity.id
_entity.type
_entity.pdbx_description
1 polymer ?
#
loop_
_entity_poly.entity_id
_entity_poly.type
_entity_poly.pdbx_seq_one_letter_code
_entity_poly.pdbx_strand_id
1 'polypeptide(L)'
;MDGLTMTGITGLVVFLENIGGIFLISRKKRRRGEESEEKTPDLLCRFVVDGSEKKIGESIAVQDDLLIIKTRKTYLGVPLKHVEEKGDVLQVKGLVSFEKAEMLGREWQEKYSKPEE
;
A
#
# COMPACT_ATOMS: atom_id res chain seq x y z
N MET A 1 20.97 -11.54 64.43
CA MET A 1 19.70 -10.99 64.94
C MET A 1 19.12 -10.18 63.80
N ASP A 2 18.54 -10.89 62.83
CA ASP A 2 17.08 -11.08 62.68
C ASP A 2 16.52 -9.82 62.02
N GLY A 3 16.14 -9.80 60.75
CA GLY A 3 15.27 -10.75 60.08
C GLY A 3 13.93 -10.03 59.85
N LEU A 4 13.60 -9.69 58.60
CA LEU A 4 12.22 -9.70 58.12
C LEU A 4 12.16 -9.65 56.59
N THR A 5 11.92 -10.84 56.04
CA THR A 5 11.30 -11.12 54.74
C THR A 5 9.89 -10.54 54.64
N MET A 6 9.42 -10.21 53.42
CA MET A 6 8.06 -10.47 52.88
C MET A 6 7.89 -9.64 51.58
N THR A 7 8.08 -10.23 50.39
CA THR A 7 7.06 -10.80 49.49
C THR A 7 6.19 -9.80 48.71
N GLY A 8 6.22 -9.93 47.37
CA GLY A 8 5.26 -9.35 46.42
C GLY A 8 5.54 -7.88 46.10
N ILE A 9 5.86 -7.48 44.87
CA ILE A 9 4.98 -7.59 43.71
C ILE A 9 5.80 -7.86 42.44
N THR A 10 5.42 -8.94 41.79
CA THR A 10 5.58 -9.20 40.36
C THR A 10 5.10 -8.00 39.54
N GLY A 11 6.03 -7.20 39.03
CA GLY A 11 5.79 -6.20 38.01
C GLY A 11 6.50 -6.60 36.73
N LEU A 12 5.82 -7.45 35.96
CA LEU A 12 6.18 -7.84 34.60
C LEU A 12 6.37 -6.59 33.71
N VAL A 13 7.61 -6.15 33.51
CA VAL A 13 7.93 -5.19 32.46
C VAL A 13 8.30 -5.99 31.21
N VAL A 14 7.27 -6.37 30.43
CA VAL A 14 7.48 -6.77 29.03
C VAL A 14 7.74 -5.49 28.25
N PHE A 15 9.00 -5.18 28.03
CA PHE A 15 9.40 -4.21 27.02
C PHE A 15 10.58 -4.77 26.25
N LEU A 16 10.31 -5.24 25.04
CA LEU A 16 11.17 -5.04 23.88
C LEU A 16 10.42 -5.52 22.64
N GLU A 17 9.73 -4.55 22.03
CA GLU A 17 9.22 -4.65 20.67
C GLU A 17 10.40 -4.90 19.72
N ASN A 18 10.54 -6.14 19.26
CA ASN A 18 11.38 -6.46 18.11
C ASN A 18 10.58 -6.10 16.85
N ILE A 19 10.63 -4.83 16.46
CA ILE A 19 10.23 -4.39 15.11
C ILE A 19 11.32 -4.88 14.16
N GLY A 20 11.21 -6.15 13.77
CA GLY A 20 12.04 -6.76 12.76
C GLY A 20 11.73 -6.16 11.39
N GLY A 21 12.72 -5.46 10.84
CA GLY A 21 12.84 -5.25 9.40
C GLY A 21 12.30 -3.93 8.87
N ILE A 22 13.05 -2.85 9.08
CA ILE A 22 13.08 -1.73 8.13
C ILE A 22 13.69 -2.29 6.83
N PHE A 23 12.84 -2.74 5.90
CA PHE A 23 13.27 -3.11 4.57
C PHE A 23 13.58 -1.82 3.79
N LEU A 24 14.84 -1.39 3.84
CA LEU A 24 15.38 -0.31 3.03
C LEU A 24 15.39 -0.74 1.55
N ILE A 25 14.27 -0.57 0.85
CA ILE A 25 14.27 -0.59 -0.61
C ILE A 25 15.05 0.63 -1.08
N SER A 26 16.29 0.38 -1.48
CA SER A 26 17.13 1.34 -2.19
C SER A 26 16.44 1.74 -3.50
N ARG A 27 15.73 2.86 -3.50
CA ARG A 27 15.20 3.50 -4.72
C ARG A 27 16.38 3.99 -5.55
N LYS A 28 16.78 3.18 -6.54
CA LYS A 28 17.70 3.58 -7.61
C LYS A 28 17.08 4.72 -8.41
N LYS A 29 17.41 5.95 -8.04
CA LYS A 29 17.02 7.19 -8.72
C LYS A 29 17.68 7.25 -10.10
N ARG A 30 16.99 6.78 -11.14
CA ARG A 30 17.34 7.07 -12.53
C ARG A 30 16.91 8.51 -12.83
N ARG A 31 17.88 9.38 -13.12
CA ARG A 31 17.66 10.72 -13.72
C ARG A 31 17.82 10.62 -15.24
N ARG A 32 16.76 10.92 -15.99
CA ARG A 32 16.70 11.40 -17.40
C ARG A 32 15.24 11.28 -17.86
N GLY A 33 14.59 12.22 -18.52
CA GLY A 33 14.96 13.53 -19.06
C GLY A 33 13.66 14.31 -19.33
N GLU A 34 13.78 15.61 -19.63
CA GLU A 34 12.66 16.50 -19.96
C GLU A 34 12.19 16.25 -21.40
N GLU A 35 10.89 16.03 -21.59
CA GLU A 35 10.16 16.31 -22.83
C GLU A 35 8.72 16.69 -22.43
N SER A 36 8.20 17.75 -23.04
CA SER A 36 6.92 18.37 -22.70
C SER A 36 5.75 17.55 -23.24
N GLU A 37 5.20 16.68 -22.40
CA GLU A 37 3.91 16.01 -22.59
C GLU A 37 3.02 16.38 -21.40
N GLU A 38 1.70 16.46 -21.59
CA GLU A 38 0.75 16.63 -20.49
C GLU A 38 1.16 15.72 -19.33
N LYS A 39 1.48 16.32 -18.17
CA LYS A 39 1.94 15.58 -16.99
C LYS A 39 0.83 14.63 -16.55
N THR A 40 0.78 13.45 -17.15
CA THR A 40 0.12 12.31 -16.55
C THR A 40 0.86 12.10 -15.23
N PRO A 41 0.19 12.28 -14.09
CA PRO A 41 0.85 12.09 -12.82
C PRO A 41 1.44 10.69 -12.78
N ASP A 42 2.66 10.56 -12.25
CA ASP A 42 3.30 9.26 -12.07
C ASP A 42 2.52 8.50 -10.99
N LEU A 43 1.49 7.77 -11.44
CA LEU A 43 0.59 7.00 -10.60
C LEU A 43 1.08 5.56 -10.42
N LEU A 44 2.14 5.14 -11.11
CA LEU A 44 2.64 3.77 -11.07
C LEU A 44 3.69 3.59 -9.99
N CYS A 45 3.87 2.35 -9.53
CA CYS A 45 4.90 1.99 -8.54
C CYS A 45 4.78 2.79 -7.21
N ARG A 46 3.56 3.22 -6.85
CA ARG A 46 3.28 3.97 -5.62
C ARG A 46 2.49 3.13 -4.64
N PHE A 47 2.71 3.39 -3.36
CA PHE A 47 1.89 2.78 -2.33
C PHE A 47 0.50 3.41 -2.32
N VAL A 48 -0.52 2.56 -2.23
CA VAL A 48 -1.90 2.98 -2.15
C VAL A 48 -2.43 2.73 -0.74
N VAL A 49 -3.02 3.75 -0.13
CA VAL A 49 -3.56 3.75 1.23
C VAL A 49 -5.06 4.06 1.23
N ASP A 50 -5.77 3.63 2.27
CA ASP A 50 -7.18 3.98 2.48
C ASP A 50 -7.34 5.35 3.17
N GLY A 51 -8.60 5.69 3.49
CA GLY A 51 -8.93 6.92 4.24
C GLY A 51 -8.31 6.98 5.65
N SER A 52 -7.91 5.84 6.21
CA SER A 52 -7.26 5.71 7.53
C SER A 52 -5.74 5.58 7.43
N GLU A 53 -5.15 5.86 6.26
CA GLU A 53 -3.72 5.75 5.95
C GLU A 53 -3.16 4.32 6.02
N LYS A 54 -4.03 3.30 6.08
CA LYS A 54 -3.61 1.91 6.07
C LYS A 54 -3.24 1.50 4.63
N LYS A 55 -2.06 0.89 4.46
CA LYS A 55 -1.61 0.38 3.16
C LYS A 55 -2.56 -0.71 2.64
N ILE A 56 -3.11 -0.49 1.46
CA ILE A 56 -3.92 -1.44 0.68
C ILE A 56 -3.00 -2.29 -0.21
N GLY A 57 -2.09 -1.64 -0.92
CA GLY A 57 -1.26 -2.30 -1.93
C GLY A 57 -0.34 -1.34 -2.68
N GLU A 58 -0.03 -1.70 -3.92
CA GLU A 58 0.84 -0.94 -4.83
C GLU A 58 0.15 -0.76 -6.17
N SER A 59 0.24 0.43 -6.75
CA SER A 59 -0.28 0.71 -8.09
C SER A 59 0.63 0.06 -9.14
N ILE A 60 0.04 -0.71 -10.04
CA ILE A 60 0.78 -1.47 -11.06
C ILE A 60 0.36 -1.16 -12.49
N ALA A 61 -0.83 -0.61 -12.69
CA ALA A 61 -1.31 -0.20 -13.99
C ALA A 61 -2.37 0.91 -13.84
N VAL A 62 -2.51 1.70 -14.89
CA VAL A 62 -3.66 2.58 -15.12
C VAL A 62 -4.24 2.15 -16.46
N GLN A 63 -5.49 1.74 -16.48
CA GLN A 63 -6.19 1.35 -17.70
C GLN A 63 -7.47 2.16 -17.80
N ASP A 64 -7.60 2.91 -18.88
CA ASP A 64 -8.67 3.89 -19.08
C ASP A 64 -8.72 4.85 -17.86
N ASP A 65 -9.75 4.76 -17.02
CA ASP A 65 -9.90 5.56 -15.80
C ASP A 65 -9.77 4.72 -14.51
N LEU A 66 -9.16 3.54 -14.59
CA LEU A 66 -9.06 2.57 -13.51
C LEU A 66 -7.61 2.44 -13.04
N LEU A 67 -7.35 2.77 -11.78
CA LEU A 67 -6.10 2.44 -11.11
C LEU A 67 -6.13 0.98 -10.67
N ILE A 68 -5.16 0.20 -11.11
CA ILE A 68 -4.99 -1.19 -10.71
C ILE A 68 -4.01 -1.26 -9.54
N ILE A 69 -4.50 -1.78 -8.43
CA ILE A 69 -3.77 -1.95 -7.18
C ILE A 69 -3.50 -3.43 -6.99
N LYS A 70 -2.23 -3.81 -6.96
CA LYS A 70 -1.81 -5.15 -6.57
C LYS A 70 -1.81 -5.27 -5.04
N THR A 71 -2.58 -6.22 -4.54
CA THR A 71 -2.53 -6.64 -3.14
C THR A 71 -1.72 -7.95 -3.03
N ARG A 72 -1.61 -8.51 -1.82
CA ARG A 72 -0.95 -9.81 -1.63
C ARG A 72 -1.70 -10.99 -2.28
N LYS A 73 -3.02 -10.90 -2.41
CA LYS A 73 -3.88 -12.04 -2.80
C LYS A 73 -4.60 -11.83 -4.13
N THR A 74 -4.88 -10.58 -4.50
CA THR A 74 -5.73 -10.23 -5.65
C THR A 74 -5.35 -8.86 -6.20
N TYR A 75 -6.03 -8.45 -7.26
CA TYR A 75 -5.97 -7.10 -7.82
C TYR A 75 -7.25 -6.35 -7.48
N LEU A 76 -7.14 -5.05 -7.24
CA LEU A 76 -8.27 -4.14 -7.06
C LEU A 76 -8.24 -3.10 -8.17
N GLY A 77 -9.39 -2.84 -8.77
CA GLY A 77 -9.60 -1.72 -9.68
C GLY A 77 -10.31 -0.58 -8.96
N VAL A 78 -9.69 0.60 -8.89
CA VAL A 78 -10.26 1.80 -8.27
C VAL A 78 -10.35 2.93 -9.31
N PRO A 79 -11.53 3.52 -9.55
CA PRO A 79 -11.65 4.63 -10.47
C PRO A 79 -10.80 5.83 -10.03
N LEU A 80 -10.09 6.48 -10.96
CA LEU A 80 -9.17 7.59 -10.67
C LEU A 80 -9.84 8.77 -9.97
N LYS A 81 -11.14 9.01 -10.19
CA LYS A 81 -11.94 10.01 -9.45
C LYS A 81 -11.98 9.78 -7.93
N HIS A 82 -11.66 8.57 -7.48
CA HIS A 82 -11.56 8.19 -6.08
C HIS A 82 -10.11 8.09 -5.60
N VAL A 83 -9.14 8.56 -6.39
CA VAL A 83 -7.72 8.54 -6.05
C VAL A 83 -7.21 9.97 -5.94
N GLU A 84 -6.53 10.28 -4.85
CA GLU A 84 -5.80 11.53 -4.68
C GLU A 84 -4.32 11.25 -4.44
N GLU A 85 -3.45 12.10 -5.00
CA GLU A 85 -2.03 12.09 -4.69
C GLU A 85 -1.75 12.80 -3.36
N LYS A 86 -1.10 12.10 -2.42
CA LYS A 86 -0.70 12.65 -1.12
C LYS A 86 0.79 12.41 -0.91
N GLY A 87 1.62 13.34 -1.36
CA GLY A 87 3.09 13.21 -1.27
C GLY A 87 3.57 11.98 -2.02
N ASP A 88 4.19 11.02 -1.33
CA ASP A 88 4.73 9.80 -1.94
C ASP A 88 3.72 8.66 -2.12
N VAL A 89 2.48 8.83 -1.65
CA VAL A 89 1.42 7.79 -1.70
C VAL A 89 0.21 8.24 -2.50
N LEU A 90 -0.60 7.27 -2.91
CA LEU A 90 -1.94 7.48 -3.45
C LEU A 90 -2.97 7.14 -2.37
N GLN A 91 -3.93 8.02 -2.13
CA GLN A 91 -5.00 7.81 -1.18
C GLN A 91 -6.31 7.52 -1.90
N VAL A 92 -6.96 6.41 -1.54
CA VAL A 92 -8.33 6.13 -1.99
C VAL A 92 -9.31 6.92 -1.14
N LYS A 93 -10.12 7.76 -1.79
CA LYS A 93 -11.12 8.64 -1.18
C LYS A 93 -12.54 8.23 -1.51
N GLY A 94 -13.45 8.58 -0.61
CA GLY A 94 -14.87 8.30 -0.75
C GLY A 94 -15.25 6.86 -0.42
N LEU A 95 -16.52 6.53 -0.62
CA LEU A 95 -17.05 5.19 -0.36
C LEU A 95 -16.84 4.31 -1.59
N VAL A 96 -15.75 3.55 -1.59
CA VAL A 96 -15.48 2.53 -2.60
C VAL A 96 -15.84 1.16 -2.04
N SER A 97 -16.76 0.45 -2.70
CA SER A 97 -17.07 -0.94 -2.34
C SER A 97 -15.88 -1.84 -2.64
N PHE A 98 -15.42 -2.57 -1.63
CA PHE A 98 -14.32 -3.53 -1.77
C PHE A 98 -14.64 -4.62 -2.80
N GLU A 99 -15.85 -5.18 -2.74
CA GLU A 99 -16.32 -6.23 -3.65
C GLU A 99 -16.28 -5.76 -5.11
N LYS A 100 -16.75 -4.53 -5.36
CA LYS A 100 -16.72 -3.94 -6.71
C LYS A 100 -15.29 -3.69 -7.18
N ALA A 101 -14.41 -3.22 -6.29
CA ALA A 101 -13.01 -3.00 -6.61
C ALA A 101 -12.31 -4.33 -6.94
N GLU A 102 -12.59 -5.39 -6.20
CA GLU A 102 -12.05 -6.72 -6.48
C GLU A 102 -12.55 -7.29 -7.81
N MET A 103 -13.84 -7.13 -8.11
CA MET A 103 -14.41 -7.53 -9.40
C MET A 103 -13.71 -6.83 -10.58
N LEU A 104 -13.55 -5.50 -10.52
CA LEU A 104 -12.86 -4.73 -11.56
C LEU A 104 -11.39 -5.13 -11.70
N GLY A 105 -10.71 -5.40 -10.58
CA GLY A 105 -9.32 -5.86 -10.59
C GLY A 105 -9.18 -7.25 -11.21
N ARG A 106 -10.14 -8.15 -10.97
CA ARG A 106 -10.18 -9.49 -11.56
C ARG A 106 -10.44 -9.43 -13.07
N GLU A 107 -11.39 -8.62 -13.52
CA GLU A 107 -11.66 -8.42 -14.95
C GLU A 107 -10.42 -7.91 -15.68
N TRP A 108 -9.68 -6.98 -15.08
CA TRP A 108 -8.41 -6.51 -15.61
C TRP A 108 -7.37 -7.64 -15.65
N GLN A 109 -7.25 -8.42 -14.57
CA GLN A 109 -6.31 -9.54 -14.49
C GLN A 109 -6.57 -10.59 -15.58
N GLU A 110 -7.83 -10.96 -15.80
CA GLU A 110 -8.21 -11.96 -16.79
C GLU A 110 -7.88 -11.53 -18.23
N LYS A 111 -7.99 -10.22 -18.51
CA LYS A 111 -7.72 -9.65 -19.84
C LYS A 111 -6.25 -9.42 -20.12
N TYR A 112 -5.49 -8.98 -19.11
CA TYR A 112 -4.16 -8.40 -19.34
C TYR A 112 -3.02 -9.04 -18.55
N SER A 113 -3.32 -9.87 -17.53
CA SER A 113 -2.28 -10.46 -16.65
C SER A 113 -1.93 -11.91 -17.00
N LYS A 114 -2.57 -12.53 -17.99
CA LYS A 114 -2.17 -13.85 -18.46
C LYS A 114 -0.92 -13.71 -19.36
N PRO A 115 0.13 -14.53 -19.17
CA PRO A 115 1.20 -14.61 -20.15
C PRO A 115 0.60 -15.11 -21.47
N GLU A 116 1.01 -14.52 -22.60
CA GLU A 116 0.75 -15.11 -23.91
C GLU A 116 1.30 -16.55 -23.90
N GLU A 117 0.46 -17.53 -24.29
CA GLU A 117 0.81 -18.96 -24.37
C GLU A 117 1.88 -19.24 -25.43
#